data_AF-A0A962P0P1-F1
#
_entry.id   AF-A0A962P0P1-F1
#
_cell.length_a   1.000
_cell.length_b   1.000
_cell.length_c   1.000
_cell.angle_alpha   90.00
_cell.angle_beta   90.00
_cell.angle_gamma   90.00
#
_symmetry.space_group_name_H-M   'P 1'
#
loop_
_entity.id
_entity.type
_entity.pdbx_description
1 polymer ?
#
loop_
_entity_poly.entity_id
_entity_poly.type
_entity_poly.pdbx_seq_one_letter_code
_entity_poly.pdbx_strand_id
1 'polypeptide(L)'
;MPSPPKKPTNRLLTWLNRRGENQKHNLQLLIIGAGVFFFGTGLIIWVDRTMPSSIEQEMIALVGSILCVIGILTALLGYLGLSLFRLIKFFHNDD
;
A
#
# COMPACT_ATOMS: atom_id res chain seq x y z
N MET A 1 -47.99 18.93 -4.77
CA MET A 1 -46.54 18.97 -4.50
C MET A 1 -45.90 17.75 -5.16
N PRO A 2 -44.97 17.92 -6.12
CA PRO A 2 -44.27 16.78 -6.71
C PRO A 2 -43.36 16.13 -5.66
N SER A 3 -43.37 14.80 -5.62
CA SER A 3 -42.53 14.01 -4.70
C SER A 3 -41.05 14.14 -5.08
N PRO A 4 -40.12 14.12 -4.11
CA PRO A 4 -38.70 14.21 -4.40
C PRO A 4 -38.25 13.01 -5.25
N PRO A 5 -37.32 13.20 -6.19
CA PRO A 5 -36.89 12.14 -7.09
C PRO A 5 -36.26 11.00 -6.27
N LYS A 6 -36.81 9.78 -6.40
CA LYS A 6 -36.22 8.56 -5.85
C LYS A 6 -34.83 8.37 -6.47
N LYS A 7 -33.78 8.63 -5.70
CA LYS A 7 -32.42 8.18 -6.05
C LYS A 7 -32.49 6.68 -6.27
N PRO A 8 -32.03 6.14 -7.42
CA PRO A 8 -31.98 4.71 -7.62
C PRO A 8 -31.07 4.13 -6.54
N THR A 9 -31.66 3.44 -5.57
CA THR A 9 -30.99 2.65 -4.55
C THR A 9 -30.41 1.42 -5.23
N ASN A 10 -29.37 1.65 -6.03
CA ASN A 10 -28.57 0.58 -6.61
C ASN A 10 -27.87 -0.12 -5.46
N ARG A 11 -28.46 -1.24 -5.02
CA ARG A 11 -27.85 -2.18 -4.07
C ARG A 11 -26.43 -2.58 -4.49
N LEU A 12 -26.17 -2.58 -5.80
CA LEU A 12 -24.84 -2.73 -6.39
C LEU A 12 -23.87 -1.62 -6.00
N LEU A 13 -24.30 -0.36 -5.96
CA LEU A 13 -23.45 0.77 -5.62
C LEU A 13 -23.04 0.72 -4.13
N THR A 14 -23.98 0.37 -3.25
CA THR A 14 -23.71 0.18 -1.82
C THR A 14 -22.89 -1.08 -1.55
N TRP A 15 -23.08 -2.15 -2.30
CA TRP A 15 -22.28 -3.38 -2.20
C TRP A 15 -20.85 -3.18 -2.74
N LEU A 16 -20.69 -2.41 -3.83
CA LEU A 16 -19.39 -2.03 -4.40
C LEU A 16 -18.63 -1.09 -3.46
N ASN A 17 -19.32 -0.15 -2.81
CA ASN A 17 -18.69 0.74 -1.81
C ASN A 17 -18.23 -0.05 -0.58
N ARG A 18 -19.00 -1.06 -0.15
CA ARG A 18 -18.67 -1.96 0.98
C ARG A 18 -17.56 -2.95 0.65
N ARG A 19 -17.36 -3.32 -0.62
CA ARG A 19 -16.18 -4.09 -1.08
C ARG A 19 -14.96 -3.22 -1.39
N GLY A 20 -15.18 -1.94 -1.72
CA GLY A 20 -14.12 -0.95 -1.94
C GLY A 20 -13.33 -0.60 -0.68
N GLU A 21 -13.91 -0.75 0.51
CA GLU A 21 -13.21 -0.51 1.78
C GLU A 21 -12.01 -1.45 1.99
N ASN A 22 -12.14 -2.74 1.66
CA ASN A 22 -11.03 -3.70 1.77
C ASN A 22 -9.92 -3.45 0.73
N GLN A 23 -10.28 -3.05 -0.49
CA GLN A 23 -9.30 -2.70 -1.52
C GLN A 23 -8.51 -1.44 -1.16
N LYS A 24 -9.19 -0.42 -0.62
CA LYS A 24 -8.54 0.82 -0.16
C LYS A 24 -7.57 0.54 0.98
N HIS A 25 -7.90 -0.34 1.91
CA HIS A 25 -7.02 -0.71 3.01
C HIS A 25 -5.75 -1.43 2.53
N ASN A 26 -5.88 -2.39 1.61
CA ASN A 26 -4.72 -3.09 1.03
C ASN A 26 -3.84 -2.14 0.19
N LEU A 27 -4.46 -1.20 -0.53
CA LEU A 27 -3.74 -0.15 -1.25
C LEU A 27 -3.03 0.82 -0.30
N GLN A 28 -3.65 1.17 0.83
CA GLN A 28 -3.01 1.98 1.87
C GLN A 28 -1.79 1.27 2.45
N LEU A 29 -1.87 -0.03 2.77
CA LEU A 29 -0.73 -0.82 3.22
C LEU A 29 0.40 -0.87 2.17
N LEU A 30 0.05 -1.01 0.88
CA LEU A 30 1.03 -0.95 -0.21
C LEU A 30 1.74 0.41 -0.23
N ILE A 31 0.99 1.51 -0.18
CA ILE A 31 1.53 2.87 -0.24
C ILE A 31 2.38 3.18 0.99
N ILE A 32 1.93 2.79 2.18
CA ILE A 32 2.68 2.96 3.43
C ILE A 32 3.97 2.15 3.37
N GLY A 33 3.91 0.88 2.98
CA GLY A 33 5.10 0.03 2.84
C GLY A 33 6.09 0.59 1.82
N ALA A 34 5.61 1.04 0.66
CA ALA A 34 6.43 1.71 -0.34
C ALA A 34 7.06 3.00 0.21
N GLY A 35 6.29 3.81 0.94
CA GLY A 35 6.78 5.04 1.58
C GLY A 35 7.89 4.75 2.59
N VAL A 36 7.72 3.75 3.45
CA VAL A 36 8.74 3.30 4.42
C VAL A 36 9.99 2.79 3.70
N PHE A 37 9.82 2.00 2.64
CA PHE A 37 10.93 1.50 1.83
C PHE A 37 11.73 2.63 1.19
N PHE A 38 11.06 3.59 0.53
CA PHE A 38 11.74 4.73 -0.09
C PHE A 38 12.39 5.65 0.95
N PHE A 39 11.78 5.80 2.12
CA PHE A 39 12.39 6.54 3.22
C PHE A 39 13.67 5.86 3.71
N GLY A 40 13.63 4.54 3.95
CA GLY A 40 14.81 3.76 4.32
C GLY A 40 15.92 3.84 3.25
N THR A 41 15.55 3.70 1.98
CA THR A 41 16.49 3.81 0.85
C THR A 41 17.11 5.21 0.77
N GLY A 42 16.28 6.24 0.92
CA GLY A 42 16.72 7.64 0.93
C GLY A 42 17.70 7.92 2.06
N LEU A 43 17.47 7.34 3.25
CA LEU A 43 18.37 7.46 4.39
C LEU A 43 19.73 6.80 4.14
N ILE A 44 19.75 5.61 3.52
CA ILE A 44 21.00 4.94 3.11
C ILE A 44 21.77 5.82 2.12
N ILE A 45 21.11 6.29 1.05
CA ILE A 45 21.76 7.12 0.02
C ILE A 45 22.25 8.44 0.62
N TRP A 46 21.45 9.05 1.51
CA TRP A 46 21.81 10.31 2.14
C TRP A 46 23.06 10.16 3.00
N VAL A 47 23.13 9.12 3.85
CA VAL A 47 24.29 8.91 4.71
C VAL A 47 25.53 8.55 3.90
N ASP A 48 25.37 7.77 2.83
CA ASP A 48 26.45 7.41 1.89
C ASP A 48 27.06 8.61 1.17
N ARG A 49 26.26 9.65 0.90
CA ARG A 49 26.71 10.85 0.18
C ARG A 49 27.20 11.98 1.09
N THR A 50 26.76 12.01 2.35
CA THR A 50 27.01 13.13 3.26
C THR A 50 28.03 12.83 4.34
N MET A 51 28.19 11.56 4.73
CA MET A 51 29.13 11.17 5.77
C MET A 51 30.38 10.52 5.16
N PRO A 52 31.57 10.78 5.72
CA PRO A 52 32.77 10.01 5.39
C PRO A 52 32.64 8.57 5.91
N SER A 53 33.28 7.65 5.18
CA SER A 53 33.32 6.22 5.52
C SER A 53 33.73 6.01 6.99
N SER A 54 32.76 5.64 7.81
CA SER A 54 32.90 5.51 9.27
C SER A 54 31.90 4.51 9.84
N ILE A 55 32.19 4.02 11.04
CA ILE A 55 31.29 3.08 11.76
C ILE A 55 29.91 3.70 11.99
N GLU A 56 29.84 5.01 12.23
CA GLU A 56 28.55 5.71 12.40
C GLU A 56 27.71 5.68 11.12
N GLN A 57 28.33 5.90 9.96
CA GLN A 57 27.67 5.80 8.66
C GLN A 57 27.12 4.38 8.43
N GLU A 58 27.91 3.34 8.72
CA GLU A 58 27.48 1.95 8.57
C GLU A 58 26.28 1.63 9.46
N MET A 59 26.29 2.09 10.72
CA MET A 59 25.16 1.90 11.65
C MET A 59 23.88 2.55 11.15
N ILE A 60 23.97 3.78 10.63
CA ILE A 60 22.81 4.50 10.06
C ILE A 60 22.31 3.78 8.80
N ALA A 61 23.22 3.34 7.91
CA ALA A 61 22.87 2.57 6.72
C ALA A 61 22.20 1.22 7.07
N LEU A 62 22.62 0.60 8.17
CA LEU A 62 22.03 -0.65 8.68
C LEU A 62 20.60 -0.41 9.20
N VAL A 63 20.35 0.68 9.92
CA VAL A 63 19.00 1.10 10.30
C VAL A 63 18.14 1.36 9.06
N GLY A 64 18.67 2.06 8.06
CA GLY A 64 17.99 2.28 6.79
C GLY A 64 17.66 0.97 6.06
N SER A 65 18.54 -0.02 6.13
CA SER A 65 18.31 -1.35 5.54
C SER A 65 17.20 -2.11 6.24
N ILE A 66 17.13 -2.05 7.58
CA ILE A 66 16.02 -2.63 8.35
C ILE A 66 14.69 -1.99 7.94
N LEU A 67 14.65 -0.67 7.80
CA LEU A 67 13.46 0.04 7.32
C LEU A 67 13.06 -0.42 5.90
N CYS A 68 14.04 -0.64 5.02
CA CYS A 68 13.76 -1.18 3.68
C CYS A 68 13.09 -2.56 3.76
N VAL A 69 13.60 -3.48 4.58
CA VAL A 69 13.01 -4.81 4.76
C VAL A 69 11.57 -4.71 5.29
N ILE A 70 11.33 -3.90 6.31
CA ILE A 70 9.99 -3.69 6.87
C ILE A 70 9.05 -3.10 5.81
N GLY A 71 9.52 -2.11 5.05
CA GLY A 71 8.75 -1.48 3.98
C GLY A 71 8.37 -2.48 2.88
N ILE A 72 9.30 -3.32 2.44
CA ILE A 72 9.05 -4.38 1.45
C ILE A 72 8.02 -5.38 1.98
N LEU A 73 8.17 -5.88 3.21
CA LEU A 73 7.22 -6.83 3.79
C LEU A 73 5.81 -6.23 3.88
N THR A 74 5.71 -4.98 4.33
CA THR A 74 4.44 -4.26 4.43
C THR A 74 3.81 -4.05 3.03
N ALA A 75 4.63 -3.66 2.05
CA ALA A 75 4.21 -3.47 0.67
C ALA A 75 3.75 -4.78 0.03
N LEU A 76 4.45 -5.88 0.28
CA LEU A 76 4.07 -7.22 -0.18
C LEU A 76 2.73 -7.66 0.40
N LEU A 77 2.49 -7.43 1.69
CA LEU A 77 1.19 -7.72 2.31
C LEU A 77 0.05 -6.91 1.64
N GLY A 78 0.28 -5.63 1.38
CA GLY A 78 -0.67 -4.79 0.64
C GLY A 78 -0.87 -5.24 -0.82
N TYR A 79 0.21 -5.63 -1.50
CA TYR A 79 0.17 -6.13 -2.87
C TYR A 79 -0.58 -7.46 -2.97
N LEU A 80 -0.33 -8.39 -2.05
CA LEU A 80 -1.07 -9.66 -1.98
C LEU A 80 -2.57 -9.39 -1.84
N GLY A 81 -2.97 -8.46 -0.98
CA GLY A 81 -4.37 -8.05 -0.85
C GLY A 81 -4.99 -7.45 -2.11
N LEU A 82 -4.21 -6.80 -2.98
CA LEU A 82 -4.66 -6.29 -4.27
C LEU A 82 -4.67 -7.37 -5.37
N SER A 83 -3.65 -8.22 -5.40
CA SER A 83 -3.45 -9.27 -6.40
C SER A 83 -4.45 -10.42 -6.23
N LEU A 84 -4.64 -10.90 -4.98
CA LEU A 84 -5.66 -11.91 -4.66
C LEU A 84 -7.07 -11.43 -5.03
N PHE A 85 -7.39 -10.16 -4.77
CA PHE A 85 -8.68 -9.60 -5.15
C PHE A 85 -8.87 -9.52 -6.67
N ARG A 86 -7.82 -9.18 -7.41
CA ARG A 86 -7.84 -9.17 -8.88
C ARG A 86 -8.07 -10.58 -9.43
N LEU A 87 -7.41 -11.59 -8.85
CA LEU A 87 -7.58 -12.99 -9.21
C LEU A 87 -9.02 -13.46 -8.94
N ILE A 88 -9.54 -13.22 -7.74
CA ILE A 88 -10.93 -13.58 -7.37
C ILE A 88 -11.93 -12.89 -8.29
N LYS A 89 -11.74 -11.60 -8.60
CA LYS A 89 -12.63 -10.86 -9.51
C LYS A 89 -12.58 -11.42 -10.93
N PHE A 90 -11.41 -11.86 -11.39
CA PHE A 90 -11.27 -12.50 -12.70
C PHE A 90 -12.06 -13.81 -12.74
N PHE A 91 -11.84 -14.71 -11.78
CA PHE A 91 -12.58 -15.98 -11.71
C PHE A 91 -14.09 -15.84 -11.50
N HIS A 92 -14.57 -14.82 -10.78
CA HIS A 92 -16.00 -14.61 -10.54
C HIS A 92 -16.73 -13.90 -11.69
N ASN A 93 -16.00 -13.38 -12.67
CA ASN A 93 -16.57 -12.76 -13.87
C ASN A 93 -16.63 -13.74 -15.07
N ASP A 94 -16.16 -14.97 -14.90
CA ASP A 94 -16.16 -16.03 -15.92
C ASP A 94 -17.37 -17.00 -15.80
N ASP A 95 -18.35 -16.71 -14.93
CA ASP A 95 -19.68 -17.35 -14.85
C ASP A 95 -20.78 -16.37 -15.30
#